data_AF-A0A383EKR8-F1
#
_entry.id   AF-A0A383EKR8-F1
#
_cell.length_a   1.000
_cell.length_b   1.000
_cell.length_c   1.000
_cell.angle_alpha   90.00
_cell.angle_beta   90.00
_cell.angle_gamma   90.00
#
_symmetry.space_group_name_H-M   'P 1'
#
loop_
_entity.id
_entity.type
_entity.pdbx_description
1 polymer ?
#
loop_
_entity_poly.entity_id
_entity_poly.type
_entity_poly.pdbx_seq_one_letter_code
_entity_poly.pdbx_strand_id
1 'polypeptide(L)'
;MNLGKRLGMRVAFVSILLFQFSWNIPVYSQSSEMELLASLRPVDDAMLSDPSEQDWLIWRRNYASYGHSPLDQINKTNVTNLGLAWEIELERGPNTPTPLVHDGVLYLLSTRDTLLALSAISGKELWRYRHESSEAPSSKIGIALYGNKVLMPT
;
A
#
# COMPACT_ATOMS: atom_id res chain seq x y z
N MET A 1 -24.39 28.66 -62.08
CA MET A 1 -24.46 27.46 -61.22
C MET A 1 -23.05 27.23 -60.66
N ASN A 2 -22.87 27.44 -59.34
CA ASN A 2 -21.73 27.21 -58.43
C ASN A 2 -20.31 27.05 -59.02
N LEU A 3 -19.38 28.02 -58.91
CA LEU A 3 -18.61 28.52 -57.73
C LEU A 3 -17.79 27.46 -56.98
N GLY A 4 -16.55 27.20 -57.43
CA GLY A 4 -15.51 26.48 -56.68
C GLY A 4 -14.34 27.41 -56.36
N LYS A 5 -14.43 28.18 -55.28
CA LYS A 5 -13.33 29.04 -54.80
C LYS A 5 -12.37 28.21 -53.94
N ARG A 6 -11.09 28.20 -54.34
CA ARG A 6 -9.96 27.74 -53.52
C ARG A 6 -9.90 28.59 -52.25
N LEU A 7 -9.95 27.96 -51.08
CA LEU A 7 -9.72 28.64 -49.80
C LEU A 7 -8.48 28.05 -49.13
N GLY A 8 -7.50 28.92 -48.90
CA GLY A 8 -6.22 28.60 -48.33
C GLY A 8 -6.31 28.18 -46.86
N MET A 9 -5.39 27.28 -46.52
CA MET A 9 -5.02 26.87 -45.18
C MET A 9 -4.72 28.10 -44.29
N ARG A 10 -5.44 28.23 -43.18
CA ARG A 10 -5.06 29.11 -42.07
C ARG A 10 -5.07 28.27 -40.79
N VAL A 11 -3.92 27.69 -40.47
CA VAL A 11 -3.64 27.14 -39.14
C VAL A 11 -3.38 28.34 -38.24
N ALA A 12 -4.35 28.70 -37.40
CA ALA A 12 -4.12 29.64 -36.31
C ALA A 12 -3.43 28.86 -35.18
N PHE A 13 -2.14 29.13 -34.96
CA PHE A 13 -1.44 28.69 -33.76
C PHE A 13 -1.97 29.51 -32.58
N VAL A 14 -2.86 28.91 -31.78
CA VAL A 14 -3.08 29.38 -30.41
C VAL A 14 -1.97 28.77 -29.57
N SER A 15 -0.93 29.54 -29.31
CA SER A 15 0.13 29.17 -28.38
C SER A 15 -0.46 29.09 -26.96
N ILE A 16 -0.87 27.89 -26.56
CA ILE A 16 -1.13 27.59 -25.16
C ILE A 16 0.25 27.43 -24.50
N LEU A 17 0.62 28.41 -23.68
CA LEU A 17 1.71 28.27 -22.71
C LEU A 17 1.36 27.11 -21.77
N LEU A 18 1.82 25.91 -22.10
CA LEU A 18 1.78 24.77 -21.19
C LEU A 18 2.79 25.04 -20.08
N PHE A 19 2.32 25.55 -18.94
CA PHE A 19 3.01 25.35 -17.68
C PHE A 19 3.16 23.83 -17.51
N GLN A 20 4.39 23.33 -17.72
CA GLN A 20 4.72 21.94 -17.44
C GLN A 20 4.65 21.76 -15.93
N PHE A 21 3.46 21.46 -15.42
CA PHE A 21 3.29 20.99 -14.06
C PHE A 21 3.76 19.54 -14.07
N SER A 22 5.08 19.33 -13.94
CA SER A 22 5.68 18.00 -13.86
C SER A 22 5.28 17.37 -12.52
N TRP A 23 4.12 16.74 -12.48
CA TRP A 23 3.85 15.73 -11.47
C TRP A 23 4.76 14.54 -11.76
N ASN A 24 5.84 14.41 -10.99
CA ASN A 24 6.60 13.18 -10.93
C ASN A 24 5.70 12.11 -10.29
N ILE A 25 4.86 11.46 -11.10
CA ILE A 25 4.17 10.25 -10.67
C ILE A 25 5.15 9.11 -10.87
N PRO A 26 5.69 8.50 -9.80
CA PRO A 26 6.53 7.32 -9.94
C PRO A 26 5.71 6.19 -10.54
N VAL A 27 6.15 5.66 -11.68
CA VAL A 27 5.57 4.47 -12.32
C VAL A 27 6.23 3.24 -11.69
N TYR A 28 5.52 2.56 -10.79
CA TYR A 28 5.97 1.29 -10.22
C TYR A 28 5.66 0.15 -11.19
N SER A 29 6.67 -0.65 -11.55
CA SER A 29 6.54 -1.72 -12.53
C SER A 29 6.17 -3.04 -11.87
N GLN A 30 5.66 -4.00 -12.64
CA GLN A 30 5.46 -5.37 -12.13
C GLN A 30 6.78 -6.04 -11.70
N SER A 31 7.91 -5.65 -12.30
CA SER A 31 9.22 -6.18 -11.92
C SER A 31 9.65 -5.72 -10.52
N SER A 32 9.36 -4.47 -10.12
CA SER A 32 9.73 -3.97 -8.78
C SER A 32 8.99 -4.70 -7.67
N GLU A 33 7.74 -5.11 -7.91
CA GLU A 33 6.95 -5.83 -6.91
C GLU A 33 7.42 -7.28 -6.70
N MET A 34 7.92 -7.93 -7.77
CA MET A 34 8.53 -9.25 -7.65
C MET A 34 9.87 -9.18 -6.93
N GLU A 35 10.65 -8.13 -7.18
CA GLU A 35 11.91 -7.86 -6.48
C GLU A 35 11.67 -7.55 -4.99
N LEU A 36 10.58 -6.85 -4.68
CA LEU A 36 10.14 -6.62 -3.31
C LEU A 36 9.90 -7.95 -2.57
N LEU A 37 9.10 -8.85 -3.15
CA LEU A 37 8.86 -10.17 -2.55
C LEU A 37 10.13 -11.02 -2.45
N ALA A 38 11.05 -10.91 -3.42
CA ALA A 38 12.31 -11.66 -3.42
C ALA A 38 13.33 -11.13 -2.40
N SER A 39 13.20 -9.88 -1.96
CA SER A 39 14.12 -9.24 -1.00
C SER A 39 13.66 -9.32 0.46
N LEU A 40 12.49 -9.92 0.73
CA LEU A 40 11.96 -10.11 2.07
C LEU A 40 12.92 -10.90 2.97
N ARG A 41 13.23 -10.34 4.13
CA ARG A 41 14.04 -11.02 5.15
C ARG A 41 13.16 -11.93 6.02
N PRO A 42 13.68 -13.06 6.53
CA PRO A 42 12.98 -13.83 7.54
C PRO A 42 12.85 -13.02 8.83
N VAL A 43 11.64 -12.93 9.40
CA VAL A 43 11.41 -12.28 10.68
C VAL A 43 11.91 -13.17 11.83
N ASP A 44 12.79 -12.64 12.68
CA ASP A 44 13.32 -13.35 13.86
C ASP A 44 12.93 -12.67 15.19
N ASP A 45 13.29 -13.30 16.31
CA ASP A 45 12.95 -12.80 17.65
C ASP A 45 13.60 -11.45 17.98
N ALA A 46 14.77 -11.16 17.40
CA ALA A 46 15.45 -9.90 17.58
C ALA A 46 14.67 -8.78 16.90
N MET A 47 14.23 -9.00 15.66
CA MET A 47 13.36 -8.07 14.93
C MET A 47 12.02 -7.84 15.65
N LEU A 48 11.41 -8.87 16.24
CA LEU A 48 10.16 -8.72 17.00
C LEU A 48 10.33 -7.89 18.28
N SER A 49 11.53 -7.91 18.86
CA SER A 49 11.88 -7.15 20.06
C SER A 49 12.25 -5.70 19.74
N ASP A 50 13.06 -5.50 18.72
CA ASP A 50 13.56 -4.19 18.27
C ASP A 50 13.54 -4.10 16.73
N PRO A 51 12.36 -3.87 16.14
CA PRO A 51 12.24 -3.79 14.69
C PRO A 51 12.87 -2.51 14.15
N SER A 52 13.21 -2.53 12.86
CA SER A 52 13.57 -1.30 12.14
C SER A 52 12.51 -0.21 12.34
N GLU A 53 12.90 1.05 12.23
CA GLU A 53 11.97 2.18 12.35
C GLU A 53 10.87 2.16 11.27
N GLN A 54 11.19 1.59 10.10
CA GLN A 54 10.25 1.46 8.98
C GLN A 54 9.29 0.26 9.10
N ASP A 55 9.54 -0.65 10.03
CA ASP A 55 8.78 -1.89 10.18
C ASP A 55 7.78 -1.83 11.34
N TRP A 56 6.65 -2.52 11.16
CA TRP A 56 5.61 -2.73 12.16
C TRP A 56 5.22 -4.22 12.17
N LEU A 57 6.01 -5.03 12.87
CA LEU A 57 6.01 -6.49 12.71
C LEU A 57 4.95 -7.22 13.55
N ILE A 58 4.42 -6.58 14.60
CA ILE A 58 3.36 -7.12 15.45
C ILE A 58 2.38 -6.03 15.85
N TRP A 59 1.23 -6.41 16.40
CA TRP A 59 0.09 -5.54 16.68
C TRP A 59 0.45 -4.16 17.26
N ARG A 60 1.37 -4.10 18.22
CA ARG A 60 1.81 -2.86 18.89
C ARG A 60 3.29 -2.54 18.65
N ARG A 61 3.77 -2.84 17.43
CA ARG A 61 5.14 -2.68 16.90
C ARG A 61 6.16 -3.67 17.45
N ASN A 62 6.30 -3.75 18.78
CA ASN A 62 7.26 -4.63 19.45
C ASN A 62 6.70 -5.16 20.79
N TYR A 63 7.45 -6.04 21.46
CA TYR A 63 6.97 -6.70 22.69
C TYR A 63 6.68 -5.73 23.85
N ALA A 64 7.34 -4.57 23.90
CA ALA A 64 7.01 -3.53 24.88
C ALA A 64 5.59 -2.98 24.71
N SER A 65 4.98 -3.19 23.54
CA SER A 65 3.56 -2.94 23.28
C SER A 65 3.13 -1.50 23.52
N TYR A 66 3.98 -0.52 23.21
CA TYR A 66 3.60 0.89 23.32
C TYR A 66 2.75 1.38 22.13
N GLY A 67 2.85 0.73 20.97
CA GLY A 67 2.16 1.20 19.76
C GLY A 67 2.70 2.56 19.29
N HIS A 68 4.00 2.79 19.44
CA HIS A 68 4.69 4.04 19.11
C HIS A 68 5.62 3.83 17.90
N SER A 69 5.54 4.71 16.90
CA SER A 69 6.51 4.78 15.81
C SER A 69 7.62 5.78 16.15
N PRO A 70 8.91 5.44 15.99
CA PRO A 70 10.01 6.40 16.16
C PRO A 70 10.14 7.40 15.00
N LEU A 71 9.46 7.19 13.87
CA LEU A 71 9.52 8.08 12.71
C LEU A 71 8.95 9.48 13.04
N ASP A 72 9.67 10.53 12.63
CA ASP A 72 9.33 11.93 12.93
C ASP A 72 9.17 12.81 11.68
N GLN A 73 9.27 12.21 10.48
CA GLN A 73 9.10 12.90 9.20
C GLN A 73 7.77 13.67 9.15
N ILE A 74 6.68 13.06 9.63
CA ILE A 74 5.39 13.73 9.82
C ILE A 74 5.31 14.22 11.25
N ASN A 75 5.09 15.52 11.42
CA ASN A 75 5.05 16.16 12.72
C ASN A 75 4.07 17.35 12.74
N LYS A 76 3.97 18.03 13.88
CA LYS A 76 3.02 19.12 14.13
C LYS A 76 3.10 20.28 13.12
N THR A 77 4.25 20.44 12.45
CA THR A 77 4.48 21.54 11.51
C THR A 77 4.04 21.22 10.08
N ASN A 78 3.95 19.94 9.70
CA ASN A 78 3.67 19.53 8.32
C ASN A 78 2.48 18.57 8.17
N VAL A 79 1.85 18.12 9.27
CA VAL A 79 0.70 17.21 9.24
C VAL A 79 -0.48 17.75 8.41
N THR A 80 -0.61 19.07 8.30
CA THR A 80 -1.63 19.73 7.48
C THR A 80 -1.44 19.53 5.97
N ASN A 81 -0.26 19.07 5.55
CA ASN A 81 0.08 18.86 4.14
C ASN A 81 -0.14 17.41 3.70
N LEU A 82 -0.69 16.54 4.57
CA LEU A 82 -0.97 15.16 4.22
C LEU A 82 -2.03 15.07 3.13
N GLY A 83 -1.80 14.17 2.19
CA GLY A 83 -2.73 13.80 1.14
C GLY A 83 -2.81 12.28 1.01
N LEU A 84 -3.86 11.81 0.34
CA LEU A 84 -4.02 10.39 0.01
C LEU A 84 -2.88 9.95 -0.93
N ALA A 85 -2.10 8.96 -0.52
CA ALA A 85 -1.06 8.36 -1.37
C ALA A 85 -1.66 7.29 -2.29
N TRP A 86 -2.45 6.39 -1.73
CA TRP A 86 -3.19 5.34 -2.44
C TRP A 86 -4.33 4.83 -1.56
N GLU A 87 -5.30 4.16 -2.18
CA GLU A 87 -6.38 3.45 -1.51
C GLU A 87 -6.61 2.10 -2.16
N ILE A 88 -7.24 1.18 -1.43
CA ILE A 88 -7.70 -0.12 -1.94
C ILE A 88 -9.15 -0.33 -1.55
N GLU A 89 -9.89 -1.03 -2.40
CA GLU A 89 -11.24 -1.45 -2.08
C GLU A 89 -11.22 -2.79 -1.32
N LEU A 90 -11.93 -2.85 -0.21
CA LEU A 90 -12.12 -4.06 0.60
C LEU A 90 -13.56 -4.53 0.53
N GLU A 91 -13.77 -5.83 0.72
CA GLU A 91 -15.11 -6.37 0.87
C GLU A 91 -15.81 -5.80 2.10
N ARG A 92 -17.10 -5.52 1.93
CA ARG A 92 -17.96 -4.97 2.99
C ARG A 92 -17.97 -5.90 4.22
N GLY A 93 -17.72 -5.32 5.38
CA GLY A 93 -17.86 -5.95 6.68
C GLY A 93 -16.93 -5.31 7.72
N PRO A 94 -16.82 -5.89 8.93
CA PRO A 94 -15.92 -5.40 9.97
C PRO A 94 -14.45 -5.52 9.56
N ASN A 95 -13.74 -4.39 9.52
CA ASN A 95 -12.30 -4.33 9.29
C ASN A 95 -11.64 -3.66 10.50
N THR A 96 -11.24 -4.47 11.48
CA THR A 96 -10.59 -4.04 12.73
C THR A 96 -9.10 -4.36 12.89
N PRO A 97 -8.47 -5.27 12.11
CA PRO A 97 -7.09 -5.65 12.40
C PRO A 97 -6.10 -4.56 11.99
N THR A 98 -5.03 -4.43 12.77
CA THR A 98 -3.92 -3.52 12.46
C THR A 98 -3.09 -4.09 11.32
N PRO A 99 -2.83 -3.33 10.25
CA PRO A 99 -1.90 -3.73 9.21
C PRO A 99 -0.50 -3.96 9.80
N LEU A 100 0.19 -5.00 9.34
CA LEU A 100 1.61 -5.19 9.64
C LEU A 100 2.44 -4.80 8.43
N VAL A 101 3.62 -4.24 8.66
CA VAL A 101 4.53 -3.81 7.57
C VAL A 101 5.90 -4.41 7.82
N HIS A 102 6.45 -5.08 6.82
CA HIS A 102 7.81 -5.61 6.85
C HIS A 102 8.46 -5.46 5.49
N ASP A 103 9.65 -4.84 5.45
CA ASP A 103 10.47 -4.71 4.24
C ASP A 103 9.67 -4.15 3.06
N GLY A 104 8.81 -3.16 3.32
CA GLY A 104 8.00 -2.49 2.30
C GLY A 104 6.75 -3.26 1.85
N VAL A 105 6.47 -4.44 2.41
CA VAL A 105 5.22 -5.18 2.19
C VAL A 105 4.26 -4.92 3.37
N LEU A 106 3.05 -4.49 3.05
CA LEU A 106 1.94 -4.33 3.98
C LEU A 106 1.05 -5.57 3.95
N TYR A 107 0.86 -6.20 5.09
CA TYR A 107 -0.03 -7.34 5.29
C TYR A 107 -1.30 -6.89 6.01
N LEU A 108 -2.45 -7.24 5.44
CA LEU A 108 -3.75 -6.84 5.96
C LEU A 108 -4.71 -8.03 5.98
N LEU A 109 -5.20 -8.36 7.17
CA LEU A 109 -6.35 -9.25 7.31
C LEU A 109 -7.62 -8.43 7.11
N SER A 110 -8.54 -8.94 6.30
CA SER A 110 -9.82 -8.33 5.97
C SER A 110 -10.95 -9.29 6.30
N THR A 111 -12.17 -8.79 6.18
CA THR A 111 -13.42 -9.56 6.22
C THR A 111 -13.36 -10.89 5.46
N ARG A 112 -14.12 -11.88 5.94
CA ARG A 112 -14.23 -13.23 5.35
C ARG A 112 -12.86 -13.93 5.21
N ASP A 113 -12.06 -13.83 6.27
CA ASP A 113 -10.75 -14.50 6.39
C ASP A 113 -9.87 -14.31 5.15
N THR A 114 -9.81 -13.07 4.67
CA THR A 114 -9.05 -12.67 3.49
C THR A 114 -7.78 -11.97 3.92
N LEU A 115 -6.63 -12.56 3.65
CA LEU A 115 -5.33 -11.98 3.91
C LEU A 115 -4.74 -11.41 2.62
N LEU A 116 -4.33 -10.16 2.68
CA LEU A 116 -3.71 -9.41 1.59
C LEU A 116 -2.25 -9.15 1.90
N ALA A 117 -1.40 -9.24 0.88
CA ALA A 117 -0.11 -8.57 0.87
C ALA A 117 -0.09 -7.52 -0.23
N LEU A 118 0.32 -6.33 0.12
CA LEU A 118 0.33 -5.15 -0.73
C LEU A 118 1.71 -4.51 -0.69
N SER A 119 2.09 -3.85 -1.79
CA SER A 119 3.21 -2.92 -1.76
C SER A 119 2.84 -1.72 -0.88
N ALA A 120 3.62 -1.45 0.18
CA ALA A 120 3.33 -0.33 1.09
C ALA A 120 3.45 1.04 0.40
N ILE A 121 4.22 1.10 -0.70
CA ILE A 121 4.48 2.34 -1.45
C ILE A 121 3.37 2.59 -2.48
N SER A 122 2.98 1.57 -3.25
CA SER A 122 2.07 1.73 -4.39
C SER A 122 0.62 1.33 -4.09
N GLY A 123 0.37 0.58 -3.01
CA GLY A 123 -0.93 -0.02 -2.69
C GLY A 123 -1.27 -1.23 -3.57
N LYS A 124 -0.39 -1.63 -4.49
CA LYS A 124 -0.62 -2.74 -5.41
C LYS A 124 -0.68 -4.08 -4.67
N GLU A 125 -1.69 -4.88 -4.99
CA GLU A 125 -1.79 -6.26 -4.50
C GLU A 125 -0.67 -7.13 -5.06
N LEU A 126 0.11 -7.71 -4.15
CA LEU A 126 1.19 -8.66 -4.44
C LEU A 126 0.63 -10.08 -4.47
N TRP A 127 -0.19 -10.42 -3.48
CA TRP A 127 -0.94 -11.66 -3.42
C TRP A 127 -2.15 -11.52 -2.48
N ARG A 128 -3.08 -12.47 -2.62
CA ARG A 128 -4.26 -12.60 -1.78
C ARG A 128 -4.49 -14.07 -1.42
N TYR A 129 -4.79 -14.31 -0.16
CA TYR A 129 -5.23 -15.59 0.34
C TYR A 129 -6.63 -15.44 0.95
N ARG A 130 -7.53 -16.38 0.65
CA ARG A 130 -8.83 -16.50 1.29
C ARG A 130 -8.93 -17.87 1.92
N HIS A 131 -9.25 -17.90 3.21
CA HIS A 131 -9.59 -19.15 3.86
C HIS A 131 -11.04 -19.53 3.57
N GLU A 132 -11.26 -20.71 3.01
CA GLU A 132 -12.58 -21.26 2.78
C GLU A 132 -12.93 -22.21 3.92
N SER A 133 -13.96 -21.85 4.70
CA SER A 133 -14.46 -22.65 5.81
C SER A 133 -15.98 -22.77 5.71
N SER A 134 -16.52 -23.89 6.21
CA SER A 134 -17.96 -24.03 6.45
C SER A 134 -18.43 -23.28 7.68
N GLU A 135 -17.50 -22.83 8.53
CA GLU A 135 -17.80 -22.04 9.72
C GLU A 135 -18.07 -20.58 9.37
N ALA A 136 -18.90 -19.93 10.18
CA ALA A 136 -19.14 -18.50 10.04
C ALA A 136 -17.84 -17.73 10.34
N PRO A 137 -17.47 -16.72 9.53
CA PRO A 137 -16.31 -15.88 9.83
C PRO A 137 -16.45 -15.22 11.20
N SER A 138 -15.35 -15.17 11.94
CA SER A 138 -15.28 -14.48 13.23
C SER A 138 -14.34 -13.28 13.16
N SER A 139 -14.59 -12.28 14.00
CA SER A 139 -13.70 -11.12 14.09
C SER A 139 -12.34 -11.55 14.64
N LYS A 140 -11.27 -11.29 13.89
CA LYS A 140 -9.89 -11.52 14.32
C LYS A 140 -9.20 -10.20 14.61
N ILE A 141 -8.33 -10.19 15.62
CA ILE A 141 -7.59 -8.99 16.05
C ILE A 141 -6.32 -8.75 15.23
N GLY A 142 -5.84 -9.74 14.47
CA GLY A 142 -4.67 -9.59 13.60
C GLY A 142 -4.08 -10.90 13.11
N ILE A 143 -2.85 -10.80 12.62
CA ILE A 143 -1.98 -11.86 12.11
C ILE A 143 -0.64 -11.80 12.86
N ALA A 144 0.24 -12.78 12.62
CA ALA A 144 1.63 -12.73 13.10
C ALA A 144 2.62 -13.00 11.95
N LEU A 145 3.80 -12.39 12.03
CA LEU A 145 4.92 -12.64 11.12
C LEU A 145 6.02 -13.40 11.87
N TYR A 146 6.53 -14.49 11.28
CA TYR A 146 7.68 -15.21 11.83
C TYR A 146 8.38 -16.03 10.75
N GLY A 147 9.71 -15.96 10.69
CA GLY A 147 10.51 -16.47 9.59
C GLY A 147 9.97 -15.96 8.26
N ASN A 148 9.73 -16.87 7.32
CA ASN A 148 9.14 -16.58 6.01
C ASN A 148 7.63 -16.85 5.97
N LYS A 149 6.91 -16.63 7.08
CA LYS A 149 5.49 -16.98 7.20
C LYS A 149 4.66 -15.82 7.70
N VAL A 150 3.45 -15.74 7.14
CA VAL A 150 2.33 -15.02 7.72
C VAL A 150 1.41 -16.04 8.37
N LEU A 151 1.18 -15.89 9.66
CA LEU A 151 0.32 -16.74 10.46
C LEU A 151 -1.04 -16.05 10.63
N MET A 152 -2.08 -16.67 10.08
CA MET A 152 -3.45 -16.19 10.17
C MET A 152 -4.27 -17.12 11.05
N PRO A 153 -5.00 -16.61 12.06
CA PRO A 153 -5.95 -17.43 12.79
C PRO A 153 -7.15 -17.77 11.89
N THR A 154 -7.52 -19.04 11.82
CA THR A 154 -8.70 -19.56 11.11
C THR A 154 -9.75 -19.98 12.13
#